data_AF-A0A2X3LX80-F1
#
_entry.id   AF-A0A2X3LX80-F1
#
_cell.length_a   1.000
_cell.length_b   1.000
_cell.length_c   1.000
_cell.angle_alpha   90.00
_cell.angle_beta   90.00
_cell.angle_gamma   90.00
#
_symmetry.space_group_name_H-M   'P 1'
#
loop_
_entity.id
_entity.type
_entity.pdbx_description
1 polymer ?
#
loop_
_entity_poly.entity_id
_entity_poly.type
_entity_poly.pdbx_seq_one_letter_code
_entity_poly.pdbx_strand_id
1 'polypeptide(L)'
;MLGAALDTVILTASEQGFSTDSVQLTQLRLLVVADLEKRGLQLAGSETHRLPETMPAMVALYRYTGNSRNWQRLARRNGISNPLFVPGGVSIEVINE
;
A
#
# COMPACT_ATOMS: atom_id res chain seq x y z
N MET A 1 9.81 7.63 -10.98
CA MET A 1 10.51 8.54 -10.04
C MET A 1 11.73 7.88 -9.40
N LEU A 2 11.61 6.78 -8.63
CA LEU A 2 12.78 6.12 -8.01
C LEU A 2 13.67 5.34 -8.99
N GLY A 3 13.10 4.47 -9.83
CA GLY A 3 13.88 3.65 -10.78
C GLY A 3 14.73 4.49 -11.73
N ALA A 4 14.15 5.53 -12.33
CA ALA A 4 14.86 6.46 -13.21
C ALA A 4 16.00 7.23 -12.50
N ALA A 5 15.83 7.55 -11.22
CA ALA A 5 16.89 8.18 -10.43
C ALA A 5 18.06 7.20 -10.17
N LEU A 6 17.76 5.94 -9.86
CA LEU A 6 18.78 4.89 -9.73
C LEU A 6 19.52 4.65 -11.05
N ASP A 7 18.79 4.61 -12.17
CA ASP A 7 19.38 4.43 -13.50
C ASP A 7 20.35 5.59 -13.83
N THR A 8 19.99 6.81 -13.46
CA THR A 8 20.86 7.99 -13.63
C THR A 8 22.15 7.86 -12.82
N VAL A 9 22.06 7.49 -11.54
CA VAL A 9 23.25 7.34 -10.66
C VAL A 9 24.15 6.19 -11.13
N ILE A 10 23.57 5.08 -11.60
CA ILE A 10 24.31 3.95 -12.17
C ILE A 10 25.11 4.40 -13.40
N LEU A 11 24.47 5.14 -14.32
CA LEU A 11 25.14 5.66 -15.52
C LEU A 11 26.25 6.64 -15.15
N THR A 12 26.00 7.60 -14.25
CA THR A 12 27.02 8.56 -13.81
C THR A 12 28.21 7.88 -13.13
N ALA A 13 27.98 6.87 -12.28
CA ALA A 13 29.05 6.10 -11.65
C ALA A 13 29.89 5.34 -12.69
N SER A 14 29.23 4.79 -13.71
CA SER A 14 29.91 4.12 -14.82
C SER A 14 30.76 5.08 -15.64
N GLU A 15 30.22 6.25 -16.00
CA GLU A 15 30.91 7.31 -16.75
C GLU A 15 32.14 7.85 -16.01
N GLN A 16 32.09 7.89 -14.68
CA GLN A 16 33.20 8.31 -13.83
C GLN A 16 34.25 7.20 -13.59
N GLY A 17 34.04 6.00 -14.13
CA GLY A 17 34.96 4.87 -14.00
C GLY A 17 34.77 4.04 -12.73
N PHE A 18 33.76 4.32 -11.91
CA PHE A 18 33.40 3.54 -10.72
C PHE A 18 32.60 2.29 -11.12
N SER A 19 33.23 1.39 -11.87
CA SER A 19 32.60 0.20 -12.44
C SER A 19 32.06 -0.76 -11.37
N THR A 20 32.80 -0.96 -10.27
CA THR A 20 32.35 -1.79 -9.15
C THR A 20 31.09 -1.21 -8.49
N ASP A 21 31.05 0.11 -8.25
CA ASP A 21 29.92 0.77 -7.61
C ASP A 21 28.68 0.74 -8.52
N SER A 22 28.86 0.97 -9.82
CA SER A 22 27.80 0.83 -10.83
C SER A 22 27.15 -0.56 -10.81
N VAL A 23 27.96 -1.63 -10.67
CA VAL A 23 27.44 -3.00 -10.56
C VAL A 23 26.67 -3.22 -9.26
N GLN A 24 27.20 -2.74 -8.13
CA GLN A 24 26.54 -2.86 -6.83
C GLN A 24 25.21 -2.11 -6.79
N LEU A 25 25.15 -0.91 -7.38
CA LEU A 25 23.91 -0.13 -7.49
C LEU A 25 22.88 -0.82 -8.38
N THR A 26 23.31 -1.45 -9.46
CA THR A 26 22.44 -2.27 -10.32
C THR A 26 21.85 -3.45 -9.54
N GLN A 27 22.68 -4.13 -8.74
CA GLN A 27 22.23 -5.23 -7.90
C GLN A 27 21.24 -4.76 -6.82
N LEU A 28 21.51 -3.62 -6.17
CA LEU A 28 20.59 -3.02 -5.21
C LEU A 28 19.24 -2.71 -5.85
N ARG A 29 19.23 -2.12 -7.07
CA ARG A 29 18.00 -1.83 -7.81
C ARG A 29 17.16 -3.09 -8.02
N LEU A 30 17.78 -4.20 -8.43
CA LEU A 30 17.09 -5.48 -8.63
C LEU A 30 16.50 -6.00 -7.31
N LEU A 31 17.26 -5.93 -6.22
CA LEU A 31 16.78 -6.34 -4.89
C LEU A 31 15.60 -5.50 -4.41
N VAL A 32 15.64 -4.17 -4.64
CA VAL A 32 14.54 -3.27 -4.30
C VAL A 32 13.29 -3.61 -5.12
N VAL A 33 13.42 -3.84 -6.43
CA VAL A 33 12.28 -4.24 -7.27
C VAL A 33 11.69 -5.57 -6.79
N ALA A 34 12.53 -6.58 -6.55
CA ALA A 34 12.08 -7.88 -6.07
C ALA A 34 11.41 -7.79 -4.68
N ASP A 35 11.93 -6.96 -3.77
CA ASP A 35 11.34 -6.73 -2.46
C ASP A 35 10.00 -5.99 -2.57
N LEU A 36 9.90 -4.99 -3.45
CA LEU A 36 8.65 -4.29 -3.73
C LEU A 36 7.60 -5.18 -4.39
N GLU A 37 7.98 -6.08 -5.30
CA GLU A 37 7.07 -7.06 -5.89
C GLU A 37 6.57 -8.04 -4.81
N LYS A 38 7.49 -8.60 -4.02
CA LYS A 38 7.14 -9.56 -2.97
C LYS A 38 6.24 -8.95 -1.89
N ARG A 39 6.53 -7.72 -1.46
CA ARG A 39 5.71 -7.00 -0.47
C ARG A 39 4.45 -6.42 -1.09
N GLY A 40 4.51 -6.02 -2.36
CA GLY A 40 3.38 -5.51 -3.13
C GLY A 40 2.30 -6.58 -3.31
N LEU A 41 2.70 -7.83 -3.55
CA LEU A 41 1.79 -8.98 -3.56
C LEU A 41 1.20 -9.30 -2.18
N GLN A 42 1.86 -8.86 -1.10
CA GLN A 42 1.35 -8.94 0.28
C GLN A 42 0.56 -7.70 0.70
N LEU A 43 0.47 -6.66 -0.14
CA LEU A 43 -0.48 -5.57 0.09
C LEU A 43 -1.87 -6.15 -0.12
N ALA A 44 -2.54 -6.42 1.00
CA ALA A 44 -3.87 -7.00 1.00
C ALA A 44 -4.81 -6.18 0.09
N GLY A 45 -5.66 -6.89 -0.66
CA GLY A 45 -6.51 -6.34 -1.71
C GLY A 45 -7.35 -5.20 -1.15
N SER A 46 -6.90 -3.97 -1.39
CA SER A 46 -7.55 -2.78 -0.89
C SER A 46 -8.57 -2.31 -1.92
N GLU A 47 -9.84 -2.35 -1.54
CA GLU A 47 -10.97 -1.92 -2.36
C GLU A 47 -11.65 -0.72 -1.73
N THR A 48 -12.11 0.22 -2.55
CA THR A 48 -12.89 1.36 -2.07
C THR A 48 -14.37 1.11 -2.28
N HIS A 49 -15.16 1.19 -1.22
CA HIS A 49 -16.61 1.05 -1.29
C HIS A 49 -17.32 2.29 -0.78
N ARG A 50 -18.37 2.70 -1.49
CA ARG A 50 -19.28 3.73 -1.01
C ARG A 50 -20.33 3.11 -0.08
N LEU A 51 -20.43 3.61 1.14
CA LEU A 51 -21.41 3.12 2.10
C LEU A 51 -22.81 3.56 1.68
N PRO A 52 -23.81 2.66 1.60
CA PRO A 52 -25.16 3.03 1.22
C PRO A 52 -25.90 3.77 2.35
N GLU A 53 -25.54 3.50 3.60
CA GLU A 53 -26.18 4.03 4.79
C GLU A 53 -25.18 4.14 5.94
N THR A 54 -25.57 4.85 6.99
CA THR A 54 -24.75 4.99 8.19
C THR A 54 -24.72 3.68 8.96
N MET A 55 -23.52 3.19 9.28
CA MET A 55 -23.36 1.92 10.00
C MET A 55 -22.09 1.91 10.85
N PRO A 56 -21.96 1.01 11.84
CA PRO A 56 -20.71 0.80 12.55
C PRO A 56 -19.60 0.29 11.62
N ALA A 57 -18.34 0.66 11.89
CA ALA A 57 -17.16 0.22 11.15
C ALA A 57 -17.03 -1.31 11.09
N MET A 58 -17.46 -2.00 12.16
CA MET A 58 -17.48 -3.46 12.21
C MET A 58 -18.48 -4.07 11.21
N VAL A 59 -19.66 -3.46 11.07
CA VAL A 59 -20.68 -3.88 10.10
C VAL A 59 -20.23 -3.60 8.68
N ALA A 60 -19.62 -2.42 8.45
CA ALA A 60 -19.04 -2.08 7.17
C ALA A 60 -17.97 -3.10 6.74
N LEU A 61 -17.02 -3.45 7.62
CA LEU A 61 -15.97 -4.43 7.31
C LEU A 61 -16.55 -5.81 6.97
N TYR A 62 -17.49 -6.29 7.80
CA TYR A 62 -18.13 -7.59 7.59
C TYR A 62 -18.87 -7.66 6.26
N ARG A 63 -19.56 -6.57 5.86
CA ARG A 63 -20.34 -6.51 4.62
C ARG A 63 -19.50 -6.74 3.37
N TYR A 64 -18.24 -6.29 3.36
CA TYR A 64 -17.37 -6.35 2.19
C TYR A 64 -16.36 -7.50 2.22
N THR A 65 -16.02 -8.02 3.42
CA THR A 65 -14.98 -9.06 3.56
C THR A 65 -15.50 -10.37 4.17
N GLY A 66 -16.70 -10.38 4.75
CA GLY A 66 -17.20 -11.50 5.56
C GLY A 66 -16.47 -11.68 6.90
N ASN A 67 -15.53 -10.80 7.23
CA ASN A 67 -14.74 -10.81 8.47
C ASN A 67 -14.90 -9.46 9.17
N SER A 68 -14.91 -9.43 10.50
CA SER A 68 -15.07 -8.20 11.28
C SER A 68 -13.94 -7.98 12.29
N ARG A 69 -12.97 -8.90 12.39
CA ARG A 69 -11.94 -8.90 13.44
C ARG A 69 -11.10 -7.63 13.49
N ASN A 70 -10.81 -7.04 12.32
CA ASN A 70 -9.86 -5.94 12.18
C ASN A 70 -10.53 -4.57 11.93
N TRP A 71 -11.76 -4.39 12.40
CA TRP A 71 -12.50 -3.14 12.22
C TRP A 71 -11.81 -1.90 12.81
N GLN A 72 -10.99 -2.05 13.87
CA GLN A 72 -10.20 -0.95 14.41
C GLN A 72 -9.13 -0.47 13.42
N ARG A 73 -8.55 -1.41 12.64
CA ARG A 73 -7.60 -1.07 11.57
C ARG A 73 -8.32 -0.30 10.46
N LEU A 74 -9.51 -0.77 10.05
CA LEU A 74 -10.38 -0.06 9.10
C LEU A 74 -10.62 1.39 9.56
N ALA A 75 -11.04 1.57 10.81
CA ALA A 75 -11.33 2.88 11.37
C ALA A 75 -10.12 3.83 11.33
N ARG A 76 -8.94 3.36 11.77
CA ARG A 76 -7.71 4.15 11.72
C ARG A 76 -7.30 4.53 10.30
N ARG A 77 -7.38 3.59 9.35
CA ARG A 77 -6.96 3.82 7.96
C ARG A 77 -7.85 4.84 7.25
N ASN A 78 -9.14 4.85 7.58
CA ASN A 78 -10.12 5.76 6.99
C ASN A 78 -10.32 7.05 7.79
N GLY A 79 -9.55 7.29 8.86
CA GLY A 79 -9.73 8.48 9.71
C GLY A 79 -11.11 8.57 10.38
N ILE A 80 -11.73 7.43 10.70
CA ILE A 80 -13.07 7.38 11.30
C ILE A 80 -12.99 7.72 12.78
N SER A 81 -13.52 8.89 13.16
CA SER A 81 -13.51 9.38 14.54
C SER A 81 -14.46 8.61 15.48
N ASN A 82 -15.65 8.23 15.00
CA ASN A 82 -16.61 7.43 15.76
C ASN A 82 -16.88 6.10 15.04
N PRO A 83 -16.24 5.00 15.44
CA PRO A 83 -16.43 3.70 14.79
C PRO A 83 -17.83 3.11 14.91
N LEU A 84 -18.68 3.60 15.82
CA LEU A 84 -20.08 3.18 15.93
C LEU A 84 -21.01 3.96 14.98
N PHE A 85 -20.50 5.01 14.35
CA PHE A 85 -21.24 5.90 13.49
C PHE A 85 -20.39 6.33 12.28
N VAL A 86 -20.27 5.45 11.29
CA VAL A 86 -19.63 5.79 10.01
C VAL A 86 -20.72 6.30 9.07
N PRO A 87 -20.68 7.58 8.63
CA PRO A 87 -21.76 8.15 7.83
C PRO A 87 -21.99 7.41 6.51
N GLY A 88 -23.25 7.26 6.12
CA GLY A 88 -23.60 6.81 4.77
C GLY A 88 -23.16 7.82 3.70
N GLY A 89 -23.01 7.34 2.47
CA GLY A 89 -22.64 8.15 1.30
C GLY A 89 -21.14 8.46 1.17
N VAL A 90 -20.33 8.19 2.20
CA VAL A 90 -18.88 8.32 2.16
C VAL A 90 -18.22 7.08 1.57
N SER A 91 -17.06 7.26 0.96
CA SER A 91 -16.22 6.15 0.51
C SER A 91 -15.29 5.72 1.63
N ILE A 92 -15.19 4.41 1.84
CA ILE A 92 -14.21 3.81 2.75
C ILE A 92 -13.32 2.85 1.98
N GLU A 93 -12.05 2.85 2.33
CA GLU A 93 -11.06 1.87 1.93
C GLU A 93 -11.16 0.63 2.83
N VAL A 94 -11.39 -0.53 2.24
CA VAL A 94 -11.51 -1.83 2.91
C VAL A 94 -10.39 -2.73 2.43
N ILE A 95 -9.76 -3.44 3.36
CA ILE A 95 -8.71 -4.40 3.06
C ILE A 95 -9.27 -5.81 3.26
N ASN A 96 -9.21 -6.63 2.22
CA ASN A 96 -9.53 -8.05 2.31
C ASN A 96 -8.26 -8.81 2.74
N GLU A 97 -8.23 -9.28 3.99
CA GLU A 97 -7.12 -9.98 4.65
C GLU A 97 -7.37 -11.50 4.75
#